data_AF-A0A0D0CN78-F1
#
_entry.id   AF-A0A0D0CN78-F1
#
_cell.length_a   1.000
_cell.length_b   1.000
_cell.length_c   1.000
_cell.angle_alpha   90.00
_cell.angle_beta   90.00
_cell.angle_gamma   90.00
#
_symmetry.space_group_name_H-M   'P 1'
#
loop_
_entity.id
_entity.type
_entity.pdbx_description
1 polymer ?
#
loop_
_entity_poly.entity_id
_entity_poly.type
_entity_poly.pdbx_seq_one_letter_code
_entity_poly.pdbx_strand_id
1 'polypeptide(L)'
;MISDENLDKTTAIFQPIRFEFANNLAHIAKIQGMIAGCPKGRDLPERFHIDYQVKNKYAWYKDPPKLFYGFGLDIKDCLEYYRAHRDDFPPADFSRPSDIASWIIMAVEARLTKLCRHRVRTEDALSLDYDMVLYIYDSPFFQHFELEDHEEKEVVEILKKQIPVFRNQDLHWYYSSVR
;
A
#
# COMPACT_ATOMS: atom_id res chain seq x y z
N MET A 1 -11.93 -22.63 5.62
CA MET A 1 -11.49 -21.50 6.45
C MET A 1 -10.00 -21.71 6.67
N ILE A 2 -9.17 -20.68 6.49
CA ILE A 2 -7.72 -20.82 6.58
C ILE A 2 -7.36 -21.12 8.04
N SER A 3 -6.69 -22.27 8.28
CA SER A 3 -6.30 -22.71 9.62
C SER A 3 -5.21 -21.82 10.23
N ASP A 4 -5.11 -21.80 11.56
CA ASP A 4 -4.05 -21.07 12.26
C ASP A 4 -2.65 -21.59 11.88
N GLU A 5 -2.50 -22.92 11.73
CA GLU A 5 -1.26 -23.54 11.24
C GLU A 5 -0.86 -22.99 9.87
N ASN A 6 -1.81 -22.83 8.94
CA ASN A 6 -1.54 -22.28 7.62
C ASN A 6 -1.18 -20.79 7.71
N LEU A 7 -1.82 -20.03 8.59
CA LEU A 7 -1.45 -18.62 8.82
C LEU A 7 -0.05 -18.48 9.43
N ASP A 8 0.32 -19.35 10.36
CA ASP A 8 1.66 -19.34 10.98
C ASP A 8 2.74 -19.67 9.94
N LYS A 9 2.51 -20.67 9.09
CA LYS A 9 3.38 -20.98 7.94
C LYS A 9 3.52 -19.79 6.99
N THR A 10 2.42 -19.11 6.67
CA THR A 10 2.46 -17.90 5.84
C THR A 10 3.27 -16.79 6.50
N THR A 11 3.03 -16.51 7.78
CA THR A 11 3.77 -15.48 8.54
C THR A 11 5.27 -15.77 8.55
N ALA A 12 5.67 -17.05 8.66
CA ALA A 12 7.08 -17.45 8.69
C ALA A 12 7.81 -17.24 7.35
N ILE A 13 7.10 -17.33 6.22
CA ILE A 13 7.68 -17.21 4.88
C ILE A 13 7.82 -15.75 4.46
N PHE A 14 6.88 -14.90 4.85
CA PHE A 14 6.94 -13.46 4.61
C PHE A 14 7.77 -12.79 5.71
N GLN A 15 9.09 -13.00 5.64
CA GLN A 15 10.07 -12.13 6.30
C GLN A 15 10.08 -10.76 5.58
N PRO A 16 10.35 -9.65 6.28
CA PRO A 16 10.40 -8.33 5.65
C PRO A 16 11.37 -8.34 4.46
N ILE A 17 10.91 -7.93 3.28
CA ILE A 17 11.70 -7.92 2.02
C ILE A 17 12.98 -7.08 2.18
N ARG A 18 12.93 -6.17 3.14
CA ARG A 18 14.01 -5.29 3.61
C ARG A 18 15.33 -6.01 3.91
N PHE A 19 15.29 -7.31 4.24
CA PHE A 19 16.50 -8.14 4.42
C PHE A 19 17.29 -8.38 3.13
N GLU A 20 16.67 -8.36 1.96
CA GLU A 20 17.38 -8.56 0.68
C GLU A 20 18.06 -7.26 0.20
N PHE A 21 17.45 -6.10 0.45
CA PHE A 21 18.03 -4.79 0.12
C PHE A 21 19.23 -4.43 1.02
N ALA A 22 19.28 -4.98 2.23
CA ALA A 22 20.32 -4.70 3.23
C ALA A 22 21.73 -5.19 2.85
N ASN A 23 21.86 -6.10 1.87
CA ASN A 23 23.15 -6.72 1.53
C ASN A 23 24.02 -5.86 0.60
N ASN A 24 23.56 -4.69 0.15
CA ASN A 24 24.34 -3.80 -0.72
C ASN A 24 24.15 -2.31 -0.37
N LEU A 25 25.15 -1.71 0.27
CA LEU A 25 25.16 -0.29 0.66
C LEU A 25 24.88 0.68 -0.50
N ALA A 26 25.36 0.38 -1.71
CA ALA A 26 25.11 1.24 -2.88
C ALA A 26 23.63 1.17 -3.32
N HIS A 27 22.98 0.02 -3.12
CA HIS A 27 21.56 -0.14 -3.37
C HIS A 27 20.73 0.63 -2.33
N ILE A 28 21.10 0.54 -1.04
CA ILE A 28 20.44 1.29 0.04
C ILE A 28 20.52 2.79 -0.21
N ALA A 29 21.71 3.33 -0.53
CA ALA A 29 21.87 4.76 -0.80
C ALA A 29 21.02 5.23 -1.99
N LYS A 30 20.90 4.39 -3.02
CA LYS A 30 20.03 4.67 -4.17
C LYS A 30 18.54 4.70 -3.76
N ILE A 31 18.09 3.72 -2.97
CA ILE A 31 16.71 3.67 -2.46
C ILE A 31 16.42 4.89 -1.59
N GLN A 32 17.32 5.23 -0.67
CA GLN A 32 17.21 6.44 0.15
C GLN A 32 17.12 7.71 -0.69
N GLY A 33 17.92 7.81 -1.76
CA GLY A 33 17.83 8.93 -2.71
C GLY A 33 16.48 8.99 -3.43
N MET A 34 15.89 7.84 -3.77
CA MET A 34 14.55 7.78 -4.36
C MET A 34 13.47 8.18 -3.34
N ILE A 35 13.52 7.65 -2.12
CA ILE A 35 12.59 8.00 -1.03
C ILE A 35 12.68 9.49 -0.70
N ALA A 36 13.88 10.07 -0.66
CA ALA A 36 14.07 11.51 -0.45
C ALA A 36 13.49 12.38 -1.58
N GLY A 37 13.24 11.78 -2.76
CA GLY A 37 12.58 12.41 -3.90
C GLY A 37 11.04 12.44 -3.80
N CYS A 38 10.44 11.73 -2.84
CA CYS A 38 9.01 11.76 -2.60
C CYS A 38 8.54 13.16 -2.16
N PRO A 39 7.34 13.60 -2.56
CA PRO A 39 6.74 14.82 -2.03
C PRO A 39 6.57 14.72 -0.52
N LYS A 40 6.80 15.84 0.20
CA LYS A 40 6.76 15.91 1.67
C LYS A 40 5.37 16.18 2.25
N GLY A 41 4.37 16.43 1.42
CA GLY A 41 3.01 16.72 1.83
C GLY A 41 2.00 16.04 0.90
N ARG A 42 0.72 16.34 1.12
CA ARG A 42 -0.38 15.83 0.30
C ARG A 42 -0.26 16.26 -1.16
N ASP A 43 0.16 17.50 -1.40
CA ASP A 43 0.22 18.05 -2.76
C ASP A 43 1.17 17.28 -3.66
N LEU A 44 0.65 16.90 -4.84
CA LEU A 44 1.40 16.20 -5.86
C LEU A 44 2.05 17.21 -6.83
N PRO A 45 3.40 17.22 -6.97
CA PRO A 45 4.07 18.12 -7.90
C PRO A 45 3.74 17.83 -9.38
N GLU A 46 3.74 18.88 -10.21
CA GLU A 46 3.37 18.81 -11.64
C GLU A 46 4.06 17.71 -12.44
N ARG A 47 5.32 17.41 -12.11
CA ARG A 47 6.10 16.33 -12.76
C ARG A 47 5.51 14.93 -12.60
N PHE A 48 4.52 14.75 -11.71
CA PHE A 48 3.82 13.50 -11.46
C PHE A 48 2.40 13.48 -12.04
N HIS A 49 1.94 14.59 -12.62
CA HIS A 49 0.65 14.66 -13.31
C HIS A 49 0.77 14.08 -14.72
N ILE A 50 -0.27 13.37 -15.16
CA ILE A 50 -0.36 12.86 -16.53
C ILE A 50 -0.93 13.98 -17.41
N ASP A 51 -0.15 14.41 -18.41
CA ASP A 51 -0.68 15.24 -19.49
C ASP A 51 -1.42 14.36 -20.50
N TYR A 52 -2.73 14.20 -20.27
CA TYR A 52 -3.58 13.40 -21.15
C TYR A 52 -3.66 13.96 -22.58
N GLN A 53 -3.47 15.27 -22.78
CA GLN A 53 -3.48 15.85 -24.12
C GLN A 53 -2.25 15.41 -24.92
N VAL A 54 -1.07 15.48 -24.30
CA VAL A 54 0.19 15.04 -24.91
C VAL A 54 0.20 13.52 -25.07
N LYS A 55 -0.21 12.77 -24.04
CA LYS A 55 -0.29 11.30 -24.07
C LYS A 55 -1.13 10.77 -25.22
N ASN A 56 -2.31 11.35 -25.43
CA ASN A 56 -3.23 10.90 -26.49
C ASN A 56 -2.74 11.28 -27.90
N LYS A 57 -1.85 12.27 -28.02
CA LYS A 57 -1.36 12.78 -29.29
C LYS A 57 -0.02 12.15 -29.72
N TYR A 58 0.81 11.76 -28.77
CA TYR A 58 2.20 11.39 -29.03
C TYR A 58 2.59 10.03 -28.46
N ALA A 59 2.94 9.09 -29.35
CA ALA A 59 3.37 7.75 -28.98
C ALA A 59 4.70 7.69 -28.20
N TRP A 60 5.48 8.77 -28.19
CA TRP A 60 6.74 8.86 -27.42
C TRP A 60 6.51 9.25 -25.96
N TYR A 61 5.30 9.69 -25.58
CA TYR A 61 5.00 10.10 -24.22
C TYR A 61 5.19 8.95 -23.25
N LYS A 62 5.92 9.20 -22.16
CA LYS A 62 6.11 8.25 -21.07
C LYS A 62 5.37 8.75 -19.85
N ASP A 63 4.56 7.89 -19.25
CA ASP A 63 3.88 8.21 -18.00
C ASP A 63 4.92 8.55 -16.91
N PRO A 64 4.62 9.52 -16.05
CA PRO A 64 5.45 9.80 -14.89
C PRO A 64 5.47 8.59 -13.94
N PRO A 65 6.50 8.47 -13.10
CA PRO A 65 6.53 7.46 -12.06
C PRO A 65 5.27 7.52 -11.18
N LYS A 66 4.69 6.35 -10.89
CA LYS A 66 3.52 6.26 -10.01
C LYS A 66 3.94 6.41 -8.56
N LEU A 67 3.22 7.25 -7.83
CA LEU A 67 3.31 7.40 -6.39
C LEU A 67 1.99 7.01 -5.73
N PHE A 68 2.05 6.57 -4.48
CA PHE A 68 0.92 6.11 -3.70
C PHE A 68 0.89 6.84 -2.36
N TYR A 69 -0.19 7.57 -2.08
CA TYR A 69 -0.35 8.32 -0.82
C TYR A 69 -1.11 7.46 0.18
N GLY A 70 -0.45 7.07 1.26
CA GLY A 70 -0.95 6.02 2.13
C GLY A 70 -0.19 5.84 3.43
N PHE A 71 -0.49 4.75 4.11
CA PHE A 71 0.24 4.26 5.27
C PHE A 71 1.10 3.06 4.90
N GLY A 72 2.27 2.97 5.51
CA GLY A 72 3.12 1.80 5.40
C GLY A 72 2.64 0.67 6.28
N LEU A 73 2.67 -0.55 5.76
CA LEU A 73 2.37 -1.77 6.49
C LEU A 73 3.18 -2.96 5.98
N ASP A 74 3.29 -3.97 6.83
CA ASP A 74 3.82 -5.27 6.45
C ASP A 74 2.69 -6.28 6.21
N ILE A 75 3.02 -7.37 5.51
CA ILE A 75 2.05 -8.46 5.29
C ILE A 75 1.55 -9.02 6.62
N LYS A 76 2.40 -9.01 7.65
CA LYS A 76 2.05 -9.43 9.01
C LYS A 76 0.89 -8.63 9.58
N ASP A 77 0.82 -7.32 9.34
CA ASP A 77 -0.29 -6.48 9.82
C ASP A 77 -1.63 -6.92 9.21
N CYS A 78 -1.64 -7.29 7.91
CA CYS A 78 -2.81 -7.84 7.24
C CYS A 78 -3.22 -9.20 7.84
N LEU A 79 -2.25 -10.08 8.15
CA LEU A 79 -2.51 -11.38 8.75
C LEU A 79 -3.10 -11.25 10.16
N GLU A 80 -2.56 -10.33 10.98
CA GLU A 80 -3.07 -10.05 12.33
C GLU A 80 -4.48 -9.44 12.29
N TYR A 81 -4.71 -8.49 11.38
CA TYR A 81 -6.04 -7.91 11.19
C TYR A 81 -7.07 -8.95 10.73
N TYR A 82 -6.68 -9.84 9.81
CA TYR A 82 -7.53 -10.96 9.39
C TYR A 82 -7.87 -11.90 10.55
N ARG A 83 -6.88 -12.28 11.36
CA ARG A 83 -7.09 -13.14 12.54
C ARG A 83 -8.09 -12.52 13.51
N ALA A 84 -7.98 -11.23 13.78
CA ALA A 84 -8.85 -10.52 14.72
C ALA A 84 -10.31 -10.37 14.23
N HIS A 85 -10.54 -10.44 12.91
CA HIS A 85 -11.85 -10.22 12.30
C HIS A 85 -12.30 -11.39 11.42
N ARG A 86 -11.82 -12.60 11.70
CA ARG A 86 -11.97 -13.79 10.83
C ARG A 86 -13.43 -14.06 10.43
N ASP A 87 -14.36 -13.85 11.34
CA ASP A 87 -15.80 -14.08 11.13
C ASP A 87 -16.44 -13.12 10.13
N ASP A 88 -15.79 -11.98 9.86
CA ASP A 88 -16.26 -10.98 8.90
C ASP A 88 -15.81 -11.25 7.46
N PHE A 89 -14.98 -12.26 7.24
CA PHE A 89 -14.44 -12.59 5.92
C PHE A 89 -15.12 -13.83 5.32
N PRO A 90 -15.25 -13.88 3.98
CA PRO A 90 -15.78 -15.06 3.33
C PRO A 90 -14.86 -16.28 3.60
N PRO A 91 -15.43 -17.49 3.69
CA PRO A 91 -14.63 -18.68 3.86
C PRO A 91 -13.73 -18.88 2.64
N ALA A 92 -12.45 -19.14 2.90
CA ALA A 92 -11.48 -19.52 1.90
C ALA A 92 -10.81 -20.84 2.27
N ASP A 93 -10.37 -21.56 1.24
CA ASP A 93 -9.66 -22.83 1.36
C ASP A 93 -8.44 -22.81 0.46
N PHE A 94 -7.37 -22.20 0.96
CA PHE A 94 -6.07 -22.17 0.32
C PHE A 94 -5.06 -22.94 1.18
N SER A 95 -4.17 -23.66 0.51
CA SER A 95 -3.12 -24.46 1.16
C SER A 95 -1.72 -23.91 0.91
N ARG A 96 -1.54 -23.08 -0.13
CA ARG A 96 -0.25 -22.46 -0.45
C ARG A 96 -0.09 -21.14 0.29
N PRO A 97 1.04 -20.91 0.97
CA PRO A 97 1.29 -19.67 1.71
C PRO A 97 1.16 -18.39 0.87
N SER A 98 1.62 -18.40 -0.38
CA SER A 98 1.48 -17.26 -1.31
C SER A 98 0.01 -16.94 -1.60
N ASP A 99 -0.80 -17.96 -1.88
CA ASP A 99 -2.21 -17.79 -2.23
C ASP A 99 -3.00 -17.31 -1.00
N ILE A 100 -2.65 -17.80 0.19
CA ILE A 100 -3.18 -17.34 1.47
C ILE A 100 -2.88 -15.85 1.66
N ALA A 101 -1.62 -15.42 1.51
CA ALA A 101 -1.23 -14.03 1.71
C ALA A 101 -1.96 -13.10 0.73
N SER A 102 -1.91 -13.41 -0.57
CA SER A 102 -2.59 -12.61 -1.61
C SER A 102 -4.10 -12.52 -1.35
N TRP A 103 -4.74 -13.62 -0.99
CA TRP A 103 -6.17 -13.60 -0.67
C TRP A 103 -6.47 -12.76 0.57
N ILE A 104 -5.67 -12.87 1.64
CA ILE A 104 -5.86 -12.09 2.86
C ILE A 104 -5.69 -10.60 2.56
N ILE A 105 -4.65 -10.20 1.84
CA ILE A 105 -4.42 -8.80 1.44
C ILE A 105 -5.66 -8.25 0.70
N MET A 106 -6.13 -8.96 -0.33
CA MET A 106 -7.32 -8.57 -1.08
C MET A 106 -8.59 -8.51 -0.21
N ALA A 107 -8.76 -9.44 0.72
CA ALA A 107 -9.90 -9.47 1.61
C ALA A 107 -9.89 -8.28 2.58
N VAL A 108 -8.72 -7.98 3.18
CA VAL A 108 -8.51 -6.83 4.05
C VAL A 108 -8.79 -5.52 3.32
N GLU A 109 -8.26 -5.35 2.10
CA GLU A 109 -8.55 -4.19 1.25
C GLU A 109 -10.06 -4.01 1.01
N ALA A 110 -10.75 -5.09 0.63
CA ALA A 110 -12.18 -5.05 0.32
C ALA A 110 -13.00 -4.64 1.56
N ARG A 111 -12.64 -5.17 2.73
CA ARG A 111 -13.27 -4.80 3.99
C ARG A 111 -13.01 -3.35 4.36
N LEU A 112 -11.74 -2.90 4.31
CA LEU A 112 -11.38 -1.52 4.63
C LEU A 112 -12.03 -0.53 3.66
N THR A 113 -12.11 -0.89 2.37
CA THR A 113 -12.84 -0.10 1.35
C THR A 113 -14.30 0.07 1.74
N LYS A 114 -14.96 -1.02 2.18
CA LYS A 114 -16.35 -0.96 2.64
C LYS A 114 -16.52 -0.10 3.89
N LEU A 115 -15.60 -0.18 4.85
CA LEU A 115 -15.64 0.60 6.09
C LEU A 115 -15.43 2.10 5.81
N CYS A 116 -14.46 2.43 4.96
CA CYS A 116 -14.13 3.81 4.62
C CYS A 116 -15.13 4.46 3.67
N ARG A 117 -15.97 3.66 2.98
CA ARG A 117 -16.79 4.11 1.83
C ARG A 117 -15.97 4.81 0.73
N HIS A 118 -14.67 4.53 0.72
CA HIS A 118 -13.69 5.04 -0.22
C HIS A 118 -12.78 3.89 -0.62
N ARG A 119 -12.31 3.92 -1.86
CA ARG A 119 -11.44 2.86 -2.37
C ARG A 119 -10.07 2.96 -1.70
N VAL A 120 -9.67 1.88 -1.02
CA VAL A 120 -8.30 1.70 -0.54
C VAL A 120 -7.70 0.45 -1.17
N ARG A 121 -6.39 0.49 -1.42
CA ARG A 121 -5.65 -0.56 -2.13
C ARG A 121 -4.26 -0.70 -1.55
N THR A 122 -3.65 -1.86 -1.72
CA THR A 122 -2.24 -2.09 -1.40
C THR A 122 -1.38 -2.07 -2.66
N GLU A 123 -0.13 -1.69 -2.48
CA GLU A 123 0.93 -1.77 -3.49
C GLU A 123 2.24 -2.10 -2.77
N ASP A 124 3.16 -2.80 -3.44
CA ASP A 124 4.48 -3.05 -2.87
C ASP A 124 5.25 -1.73 -2.75
N ALA A 125 5.71 -1.39 -1.54
CA ALA A 125 6.33 -0.10 -1.28
C ALA A 125 7.84 -0.16 -1.51
N LEU A 126 8.38 0.85 -2.20
CA LEU A 126 9.81 1.13 -2.16
C LEU A 126 10.13 1.84 -0.83
N SER A 127 10.33 1.05 0.21
CA SER A 127 10.54 1.52 1.58
C SER A 127 11.60 0.69 2.31
N LEU A 128 12.30 1.31 3.25
CA LEU A 128 13.16 0.62 4.21
C LEU A 128 12.41 0.21 5.48
N ASP A 129 11.20 0.75 5.66
CA ASP A 129 10.43 0.68 6.89
C ASP A 129 9.12 -0.10 6.75
N TYR A 130 8.72 -0.49 5.54
CA TYR A 130 7.49 -1.23 5.26
C TYR A 130 7.62 -2.08 3.99
N ASP A 131 6.94 -3.22 3.93
CA ASP A 131 6.88 -4.04 2.70
C ASP A 131 5.87 -3.49 1.67
N MET A 132 4.77 -2.90 2.16
CA MET A 132 3.66 -2.42 1.36
C MET A 132 3.21 -1.02 1.79
N VAL A 133 2.39 -0.40 0.94
CA VAL A 133 1.62 0.80 1.27
C VAL A 133 0.13 0.49 1.08
N LEU A 134 -0.70 0.81 2.08
CA LEU A 134 -2.14 0.90 1.92
C LEU A 134 -2.47 2.35 1.55
N TYR A 135 -2.82 2.58 0.30
CA TYR A 135 -3.02 3.92 -0.25
C TYR A 135 -4.49 4.27 -0.45
N ILE A 136 -4.76 5.58 -0.28
CA ILE A 136 -6.05 6.21 -0.56
C ILE A 136 -6.04 6.98 -1.89
N TYR A 137 -4.84 7.34 -2.37
CA TYR A 137 -4.62 7.97 -3.68
C TYR A 137 -3.44 7.33 -4.41
N ASP A 138 -3.55 7.24 -5.74
CA ASP A 138 -2.42 7.05 -6.64
C ASP A 138 -2.22 8.30 -7.49
N SER A 139 -0.97 8.61 -7.83
CA SER A 139 -0.63 9.85 -8.53
C SER A 139 -1.33 10.05 -9.88
N PRO A 140 -1.60 9.01 -10.70
CA PRO A 140 -2.30 9.18 -11.97
C PRO A 140 -3.72 9.72 -11.85
N PHE A 141 -4.42 9.39 -10.75
CA PHE A 141 -5.83 9.69 -10.60
C PHE A 141 -6.13 10.63 -9.43
N PHE A 142 -5.11 11.09 -8.70
CA PHE A 142 -5.25 11.99 -7.56
C PHE A 142 -6.17 13.19 -7.88
N GLN A 143 -5.92 13.89 -8.98
CA GLN A 143 -6.72 15.06 -9.40
C GLN A 143 -8.19 14.75 -9.75
N HIS A 144 -8.55 13.49 -9.93
CA HIS A 144 -9.89 13.08 -10.36
C HIS A 144 -10.75 12.52 -9.22
N PHE A 145 -10.11 12.01 -8.16
CA PHE A 145 -10.78 11.35 -7.04
C PHE A 145 -10.31 11.89 -5.69
N GLU A 146 -9.78 13.11 -5.69
CA GLU A 146 -9.42 13.83 -4.49
C GLU A 146 -10.66 13.95 -3.59
N LEU A 147 -10.49 13.60 -2.31
CA LEU A 147 -11.55 13.73 -1.32
C LEU A 147 -11.54 15.16 -0.76
N GLU A 148 -12.69 15.62 -0.31
CA GLU A 148 -12.73 16.83 0.51
C GLU A 148 -11.97 16.59 1.83
N ASP A 149 -11.39 17.65 2.42
CA ASP A 149 -10.55 17.54 3.63
C ASP A 149 -11.24 16.79 4.79
N HIS A 150 -12.56 16.95 4.91
CA HIS A 150 -13.33 16.30 5.96
C HIS A 150 -13.56 14.80 5.69
N GLU A 151 -13.73 14.41 4.43
CA GLU A 151 -13.85 13.02 3.99
C GLU A 151 -12.52 12.29 4.11
N GLU A 152 -11.41 12.93 3.67
CA GLU A 152 -10.06 12.38 3.84
C GLU A 152 -9.77 12.09 5.32
N LYS A 153 -10.09 13.07 6.20
CA LYS A 153 -9.91 12.90 7.64
C LYS A 153 -10.75 11.74 8.19
N GLU A 154 -11.99 11.56 7.73
CA GLU A 154 -12.82 10.43 8.15
C GLU A 154 -12.20 9.09 7.74
N VAL A 155 -11.74 8.97 6.49
CA VAL A 155 -11.06 7.78 5.98
C VAL A 155 -9.81 7.47 6.83
N VAL A 156 -8.98 8.49 7.08
CA VAL A 156 -7.76 8.35 7.89
C VAL A 156 -8.07 7.86 9.31
N GLU A 157 -9.06 8.44 9.97
CA GLU A 157 -9.45 8.02 11.33
C GLU A 157 -9.98 6.59 11.36
N ILE A 158 -10.77 6.18 10.35
CA ILE A 158 -11.23 4.79 10.22
C ILE A 158 -10.02 3.86 10.08
N LEU A 159 -9.08 4.16 9.18
CA LEU A 159 -7.90 3.32 8.96
C LEU A 159 -7.04 3.21 10.23
N LYS A 160 -6.75 4.33 10.92
CA LYS A 160 -6.00 4.35 12.20
C LYS A 160 -6.70 3.58 13.32
N LYS A 161 -8.03 3.59 13.33
CA LYS A 161 -8.81 2.79 14.28
C LYS A 161 -8.73 1.30 13.99
N GLN A 162 -8.81 0.91 12.72
CA GLN A 162 -8.84 -0.50 12.31
C GLN A 162 -7.48 -1.19 12.38
N ILE A 163 -6.42 -0.51 11.97
CA ILE A 163 -5.07 -1.08 11.83
C ILE A 163 -4.12 -0.41 12.84
N PRO A 164 -3.65 -1.11 13.89
CA PRO A 164 -2.88 -0.50 14.97
C PRO A 164 -1.59 0.20 14.54
N VAL A 165 -0.88 -0.32 13.54
CA VAL A 165 0.41 0.25 13.07
C VAL A 165 0.25 1.65 12.47
N PHE A 166 -0.96 2.03 12.04
CA PHE A 166 -1.24 3.34 11.45
C PHE A 166 -1.41 4.46 12.47
N ARG A 167 -1.69 4.15 13.75
CA ARG A 167 -2.06 5.15 14.76
C ARG A 167 -1.02 6.27 14.91
N ASN A 168 0.26 5.91 14.79
CA ASN A 168 1.39 6.81 14.97
C ASN A 168 2.05 7.21 13.64
N GLN A 169 1.43 6.87 12.51
CA GLN A 169 1.92 7.25 11.18
C GLN A 169 1.12 8.44 10.64
N ASP A 170 1.78 9.24 9.82
CA ASP A 170 1.13 10.21 8.94
C ASP A 170 1.12 9.67 7.51
N LEU A 171 0.12 10.07 6.74
CA LEU A 171 0.07 9.75 5.31
C LEU A 171 1.27 10.40 4.60
N HIS A 172 1.88 9.65 3.70
CA HIS A 172 2.92 10.17 2.82
C HIS A 172 3.00 9.38 1.51
N TRP A 173 3.77 9.91 0.57
CA TRP A 173 3.94 9.33 -0.75
C TRP A 173 5.01 8.23 -0.75
N TYR A 174 4.67 7.10 -1.37
CA TYR A 174 5.55 5.98 -1.62
C TYR A 174 5.71 5.75 -3.12
N TYR A 175 6.92 5.38 -3.55
CA TYR A 175 7.10 4.76 -4.86
C TYR A 175 6.69 3.28 -4.80
N SER A 176 6.20 2.72 -5.90
CA SER A 176 6.09 1.26 -6.01
C SER A 176 7.48 0.64 -6.12
N SER A 177 7.66 -0.55 -5.53
CA SER A 177 8.84 -1.38 -5.73
C SER A 177 8.81 -2.10 -7.09
N VAL A 178 7.64 -2.18 -7.73
CA VAL A 178 7.41 -2.78 -9.05
C VAL A 178 7.54 -1.69 -10.12
N ARG A 179 8.32 -1.99 -11.18
CA ARG A 179 8.58 -1.07 -12.29
C ARG A 179 7.59 -1.22 -13.44
#